data_AF-A0A822EWA6-F1
#
_entry.id   AF-A0A822EWA6-F1
#
_cell.length_a   1.000
_cell.length_b   1.000
_cell.length_c   1.000
_cell.angle_alpha   90.00
_cell.angle_beta   90.00
_cell.angle_gamma   90.00
#
_symmetry.space_group_name_H-M   'P 1'
#
loop_
_entity.id
_entity.type
_entity.pdbx_description
1 polymer ?
#
loop_
_entity_poly.entity_id
_entity_poly.type
_entity_poly.pdbx_seq_one_letter_code
_entity_poly.pdbx_strand_id
1 'polypeptide(L)'
;MSELYVPKHIGSQAFQRNNIIHKHSPTWVKLLLPNAVAMIDSTYIYIEKSWNFNNQKRRYCQHKADNLVKMMAIMLLDGKWFNMYGPYYSDGYNNDELIWNTLSDDNVEIHENKYLFAQRQQLHATFATNDMFIGDRGFSRCKGKWSLYTPDSICKGEKQLSTAKANQTRCITRVRNAIERGFGRLKQWKFIDSVVNTEFLPIISVIMKILCAVDNAYFSELVEDNDDALTNAKVIISNLQMENDVISLEANAIGWRKANTNDISTIIPSYDDNDIKKFCGEYSIRIAHAYLGHIQQQWTTYIHHDFPSTIKITNIVSRYKTTANPKKHIVWIRFGQNKHNDTASYCTCKSGLRTAGGTCSHVTAALIALKHWKNNEKIPSFYTTAAALFTNVLDCTAYKRTNKNRKISTDDDETIRNIENQTSSSDESENEESSNEESENEESTDEESTSDELTNDELTNEASEDNTNNEYAKKDQYDLRKRLRTV
;
A
#
# COMPACT_ATOMS: atom_id res chain seq x y z
N MET A 1 -36.00 8.10 -0.07
CA MET A 1 -34.81 8.48 -0.85
C MET A 1 -34.18 7.26 -1.53
N SER A 2 -33.80 6.22 -0.78
CA SER A 2 -33.23 4.96 -1.29
C SER A 2 -33.94 4.36 -2.52
N GLU A 3 -35.26 4.28 -2.54
CA GLU A 3 -36.00 3.55 -3.59
C GLU A 3 -36.26 4.37 -4.87
N LEU A 4 -36.28 5.70 -4.78
CA LEU A 4 -36.68 6.59 -5.89
C LEU A 4 -35.54 7.47 -6.42
N TYR A 5 -34.50 7.72 -5.60
CA TYR A 5 -33.39 8.60 -5.96
C TYR A 5 -32.14 7.81 -6.31
N VAL A 6 -31.73 6.84 -5.48
CA VAL A 6 -30.51 6.05 -5.72
C VAL A 6 -30.53 5.35 -7.09
N PRO A 7 -31.62 4.68 -7.54
CA PRO A 7 -31.60 4.00 -8.84
C PRO A 7 -31.45 4.94 -10.06
N LYS A 8 -31.74 6.23 -9.90
CA LYS A 8 -31.53 7.24 -10.95
C LYS A 8 -30.06 7.63 -11.13
N HIS A 9 -29.22 7.34 -10.15
CA HIS A 9 -27.82 7.78 -10.10
C HIS A 9 -26.82 6.65 -9.83
N ILE A 10 -27.28 5.42 -9.54
CA ILE A 10 -26.46 4.25 -9.16
C ILE A 10 -27.04 2.99 -9.83
N GLY A 11 -26.18 2.07 -10.25
CA GLY A 11 -26.52 0.77 -10.82
C GLY A 11 -26.97 0.82 -12.28
N SER A 12 -27.52 -0.31 -12.75
CA SER A 12 -27.86 -0.54 -14.16
C SER A 12 -28.98 0.34 -14.73
N GLN A 13 -29.81 0.93 -13.85
CA GLN A 13 -30.83 1.91 -14.26
C GLN A 13 -30.23 3.27 -14.62
N ALA A 14 -29.18 3.70 -13.91
CA ALA A 14 -28.44 4.92 -14.22
C ALA A 14 -27.42 4.71 -15.34
N PHE A 15 -26.74 3.56 -15.34
CA PHE A 15 -25.59 3.29 -16.21
C PHE A 15 -25.80 2.03 -17.06
N GLN A 16 -26.22 2.23 -18.31
CA GLN A 16 -26.22 1.21 -19.36
C GLN A 16 -24.83 1.07 -19.99
N ARG A 17 -24.44 -0.15 -20.41
CA ARG A 17 -23.11 -0.45 -20.96
C ARG A 17 -22.64 0.51 -22.06
N ASN A 18 -23.52 0.83 -23.01
CA ASN A 18 -23.19 1.74 -24.11
C ASN A 18 -22.91 3.16 -23.59
N ASN A 19 -23.65 3.64 -22.59
CA ASN A 19 -23.36 4.93 -21.95
C ASN A 19 -22.04 4.88 -21.17
N ILE A 20 -21.72 3.78 -20.48
CA ILE A 20 -20.43 3.59 -19.79
C ILE A 20 -19.28 3.73 -20.78
N ILE A 21 -19.35 3.02 -21.92
CA ILE A 21 -18.32 3.02 -22.95
C ILE A 21 -18.23 4.38 -23.67
N HIS A 22 -19.34 5.04 -23.99
CA HIS A 22 -19.30 6.25 -24.83
C HIS A 22 -19.26 7.58 -24.05
N LYS A 23 -19.66 7.61 -22.77
CA LYS A 23 -19.72 8.83 -21.96
C LYS A 23 -18.83 8.80 -20.72
N HIS A 24 -18.72 7.65 -20.05
CA HIS A 24 -18.00 7.51 -18.77
C HIS A 24 -16.60 6.86 -18.91
N SER A 25 -16.07 6.82 -20.14
CA SER A 25 -14.78 6.22 -20.47
C SER A 25 -13.92 7.19 -21.30
N PRO A 26 -13.19 8.12 -20.65
CA PRO A 26 -12.40 9.15 -21.33
C PRO A 26 -11.39 8.57 -22.33
N THR A 27 -11.22 9.26 -23.46
CA THR A 27 -10.40 8.87 -24.61
C THR A 27 -8.96 8.58 -24.19
N TRP A 28 -8.36 9.44 -23.36
CA TRP A 28 -6.98 9.22 -22.90
C TRP A 28 -6.86 7.96 -22.03
N VAL A 29 -7.91 7.57 -21.29
CA VAL A 29 -7.92 6.34 -20.48
C VAL A 29 -7.98 5.11 -21.39
N LYS A 30 -8.86 5.11 -22.40
CA LYS A 30 -8.95 4.02 -23.39
C LYS A 30 -7.66 3.83 -24.17
N LEU A 31 -6.96 4.91 -24.51
CA LEU A 31 -5.65 4.82 -25.16
C LEU A 31 -4.62 4.07 -24.30
N LEU A 32 -4.67 4.20 -22.97
CA LEU A 32 -3.79 3.47 -22.06
C LEU A 32 -4.25 2.04 -21.75
N LEU A 33 -5.57 1.80 -21.69
CA LEU A 33 -6.18 0.53 -21.27
C LEU A 33 -7.41 0.22 -22.16
N PRO A 34 -7.22 -0.36 -23.37
CA PRO A 34 -8.24 -0.37 -24.44
C PRO A 34 -9.59 -1.04 -24.15
N ASN A 35 -9.69 -1.92 -23.16
CA ASN A 35 -10.93 -2.61 -22.78
C ASN A 35 -11.40 -2.29 -21.35
N ALA A 36 -10.80 -1.29 -20.69
CA ALA A 36 -11.23 -0.89 -19.35
C ALA A 36 -12.64 -0.27 -19.39
N VAL A 37 -13.48 -0.58 -18.39
CA VAL A 37 -14.82 0.02 -18.22
C VAL A 37 -15.06 0.61 -16.83
N ALA A 38 -14.36 0.11 -15.81
CA ALA A 38 -14.51 0.55 -14.42
C ALA A 38 -13.28 0.18 -13.57
N MET A 39 -13.19 0.78 -12.39
CA MET A 39 -12.24 0.51 -11.33
C MET A 39 -12.94 -0.16 -10.15
N ILE A 40 -12.20 -1.01 -9.44
CA ILE A 40 -12.63 -1.68 -8.21
C ILE A 40 -11.60 -1.44 -7.11
N ASP A 41 -12.10 -1.11 -5.92
CA ASP A 41 -11.31 -0.92 -4.70
C ASP A 41 -12.26 -0.98 -3.49
N SER A 42 -11.74 -1.33 -2.32
CA SER A 42 -12.52 -1.35 -1.08
C SER A 42 -12.18 -0.17 -0.18
N THR A 43 -13.18 0.31 0.57
CA THR A 43 -12.95 1.24 1.68
C THR A 43 -13.43 0.63 2.98
N TYR A 44 -12.73 0.99 4.04
CA TYR A 44 -13.13 0.72 5.40
C TYR A 44 -14.05 1.82 5.91
N ILE A 45 -15.03 1.46 6.75
CA ILE A 45 -15.77 2.37 7.62
C ILE A 45 -15.50 1.94 9.06
N TYR A 46 -15.00 2.85 9.88
CA TYR A 46 -14.73 2.63 11.30
C TYR A 46 -16.03 2.49 12.06
N ILE A 47 -16.10 1.54 13.01
CA ILE A 47 -17.30 1.31 13.81
C ILE A 47 -16.95 1.11 15.28
N GLU A 48 -17.92 1.34 16.16
CA GLU A 48 -17.75 1.05 17.58
C GLU A 48 -17.39 -0.43 17.84
N LYS A 49 -16.66 -0.65 18.93
CA LYS A 49 -16.32 -1.99 19.40
C LYS A 49 -17.57 -2.66 19.97
N SER A 50 -17.91 -3.83 19.44
CA SER A 50 -19.03 -4.62 19.97
C SER A 50 -18.60 -5.37 21.23
N TRP A 51 -19.45 -5.35 22.26
CA TRP A 51 -19.32 -6.21 23.45
C TRP A 51 -19.50 -7.71 23.14
N ASN A 52 -20.09 -8.06 22.00
CA ASN A 52 -20.08 -9.44 21.51
C ASN A 52 -18.70 -9.74 20.90
N PHE A 53 -17.86 -10.47 21.65
CA PHE A 53 -16.49 -10.79 21.25
C PHE A 53 -16.37 -11.53 19.91
N ASN A 54 -17.36 -12.33 19.52
CA ASN A 54 -17.35 -13.01 18.21
C ASN A 54 -17.55 -12.00 17.07
N ASN A 55 -18.51 -11.09 17.20
CA ASN A 55 -18.67 -9.98 16.26
C ASN A 55 -17.45 -9.05 16.27
N GLN A 56 -16.86 -8.76 17.44
CA GLN A 56 -15.66 -7.94 17.55
C GLN A 56 -14.48 -8.56 16.79
N LYS A 57 -14.21 -9.87 16.95
CA LYS A 57 -13.15 -10.59 16.23
C LYS A 57 -13.35 -10.53 14.71
N ARG A 58 -14.56 -10.79 14.20
CA ARG A 58 -14.88 -10.76 12.76
C ARG A 58 -14.81 -9.34 12.15
N ARG A 59 -15.00 -8.31 12.97
CA ARG A 59 -14.91 -6.90 12.56
C ARG A 59 -13.51 -6.29 12.76
N TYR A 60 -12.56 -7.03 13.33
CA TYR A 60 -11.23 -6.50 13.62
C TYR A 60 -10.28 -6.67 12.42
N CYS A 61 -9.78 -5.55 11.89
CA CYS A 61 -8.84 -5.56 10.78
C CYS A 61 -7.41 -5.40 11.28
N GLN A 62 -6.60 -6.46 11.17
CA GLN A 62 -5.18 -6.44 11.56
C GLN A 62 -4.37 -5.34 10.85
N HIS A 63 -4.67 -5.03 9.59
CA HIS A 63 -3.97 -3.99 8.82
C HIS A 63 -4.23 -2.55 9.29
N LYS A 64 -5.33 -2.33 10.01
CA LYS A 64 -5.72 -1.02 10.59
C LYS A 64 -5.66 -1.01 12.12
N ALA A 65 -5.44 -2.18 12.72
CA ALA A 65 -5.45 -2.44 14.15
C ALA A 65 -6.76 -2.05 14.88
N ASP A 66 -7.90 -2.04 14.17
CA ASP A 66 -9.17 -1.49 14.68
C ASP A 66 -10.42 -2.25 14.19
N ASN A 67 -11.58 -1.92 14.78
CA ASN A 67 -12.89 -2.45 14.44
C ASN A 67 -13.57 -1.62 13.33
N LEU A 68 -13.88 -2.27 12.21
CA LEU A 68 -14.36 -1.62 10.98
C LEU A 68 -15.08 -2.63 10.08
N VAL A 69 -15.86 -2.15 9.11
CA VAL A 69 -16.46 -2.97 8.03
C VAL A 69 -15.92 -2.53 6.67
N LYS A 70 -15.91 -3.44 5.68
CA LYS A 70 -15.50 -3.12 4.31
C LYS A 70 -16.70 -2.86 3.41
N MET A 71 -16.58 -1.87 2.55
CA MET A 71 -17.46 -1.63 1.41
C MET A 71 -16.65 -1.79 0.12
N MET A 72 -17.09 -2.64 -0.79
CA MET A 72 -16.48 -2.83 -2.12
C MET A 72 -17.15 -1.90 -3.11
N ALA A 73 -16.39 -1.01 -3.75
CA ALA A 73 -16.92 -0.05 -4.70
C ALA A 73 -16.60 -0.46 -6.15
N ILE A 74 -17.49 -0.08 -7.06
CA ILE A 74 -17.23 -0.06 -8.49
C ILE A 74 -17.44 1.39 -8.96
N MET A 75 -16.44 1.94 -9.65
CA MET A 75 -16.43 3.31 -10.17
C MET A 75 -16.10 3.31 -11.66
N LEU A 76 -16.85 4.08 -12.46
CA LEU A 76 -16.59 4.28 -13.88
C LEU A 76 -15.32 5.12 -14.09
N LEU A 77 -14.75 5.09 -15.30
CA LEU A 77 -13.41 5.63 -15.55
C LEU A 77 -13.32 7.17 -15.49
N ASP A 78 -14.45 7.86 -15.59
CA ASP A 78 -14.60 9.30 -15.35
C ASP A 78 -14.64 9.67 -13.86
N GLY A 79 -14.83 8.70 -12.96
CA GLY A 79 -14.96 8.90 -11.53
C GLY A 79 -16.37 8.79 -10.94
N LYS A 80 -17.41 8.49 -11.74
CA LYS A 80 -18.78 8.28 -11.22
C LYS A 80 -18.89 6.89 -10.59
N TRP A 81 -19.59 6.78 -9.45
CA TRP A 81 -19.84 5.49 -8.80
C TRP A 81 -20.83 4.66 -9.60
N PHE A 82 -20.45 3.46 -10.04
CA PHE A 82 -21.42 2.51 -10.57
C PHE A 82 -22.27 1.93 -9.45
N ASN A 83 -21.64 1.38 -8.39
CA ASN A 83 -22.34 0.79 -7.25
C ASN A 83 -21.42 0.58 -6.04
N MET A 84 -22.01 0.28 -4.87
CA MET A 84 -21.34 -0.01 -3.60
C MET A 84 -21.93 -1.27 -2.98
N TYR A 85 -21.07 -2.25 -2.66
CA TYR A 85 -21.44 -3.57 -2.13
C TYR A 85 -20.93 -3.75 -0.69
N GLY A 86 -21.65 -4.51 0.12
CA GLY A 86 -21.36 -4.74 1.54
C GLY A 86 -22.52 -4.28 2.45
N PRO A 87 -22.28 -4.11 3.77
CA PRO A 87 -20.98 -4.25 4.43
C PRO A 87 -20.47 -5.69 4.47
N TYR A 88 -19.17 -5.87 4.32
CA TYR A 88 -18.46 -7.11 4.59
C TYR A 88 -17.75 -7.03 5.95
N TYR A 89 -17.52 -8.19 6.56
CA TYR A 89 -16.62 -8.30 7.70
C TYR A 89 -15.18 -7.93 7.30
N SER A 90 -14.33 -7.68 8.31
CA SER A 90 -12.97 -7.17 8.08
C SER A 90 -11.87 -8.06 8.64
N ASP A 91 -12.24 -9.28 9.00
CA ASP A 91 -11.34 -10.40 9.20
C ASP A 91 -10.47 -10.70 7.95
N GLY A 92 -9.51 -11.60 8.12
CA GLY A 92 -8.61 -12.01 7.04
C GLY A 92 -9.28 -12.81 5.91
N TYR A 93 -10.50 -13.32 6.14
CA TYR A 93 -11.24 -14.10 5.14
C TYR A 93 -11.85 -13.19 4.09
N ASN A 94 -12.49 -12.09 4.51
CA ASN A 94 -13.16 -11.13 3.62
C ASN A 94 -12.15 -10.17 2.94
N ASN A 95 -11.12 -10.71 2.28
CA ASN A 95 -10.16 -9.93 1.49
C ASN A 95 -10.74 -9.50 0.13
N ASP A 96 -10.07 -8.56 -0.54
CA ASP A 96 -10.58 -7.93 -1.77
C ASP A 96 -10.73 -8.91 -2.94
N GLU A 97 -9.83 -9.90 -3.03
CA GLU A 97 -9.88 -11.03 -3.97
C GLU A 97 -11.14 -11.87 -3.76
N LEU A 98 -11.41 -12.31 -2.52
CA LEU A 98 -12.59 -13.14 -2.21
C LEU A 98 -13.89 -12.37 -2.46
N ILE A 99 -13.99 -11.12 -1.98
CA ILE A 99 -15.17 -10.28 -2.17
C ILE A 99 -15.45 -10.08 -3.67
N TRP A 100 -14.42 -9.80 -4.47
CA TRP A 100 -14.60 -9.66 -5.92
C TRP A 100 -15.00 -10.98 -6.59
N ASN A 101 -14.38 -12.10 -6.24
CA ASN A 101 -14.74 -13.41 -6.78
C ASN A 101 -16.23 -13.75 -6.45
N THR A 102 -16.70 -13.51 -5.23
CA THR A 102 -18.13 -13.67 -4.87
C THR A 102 -19.08 -12.78 -5.68
N LEU A 103 -18.63 -11.57 -6.05
CA LEU A 103 -19.41 -10.64 -6.87
C LEU A 103 -19.39 -10.94 -8.37
N SER A 104 -18.38 -11.67 -8.87
CA SER A 104 -18.10 -11.81 -10.30
C SER A 104 -18.07 -13.23 -10.84
N ASP A 105 -17.96 -14.26 -10.01
CA ASP A 105 -18.10 -15.66 -10.44
C ASP A 105 -19.58 -16.00 -10.61
N ASP A 106 -19.95 -16.59 -11.75
CA ASP A 106 -21.32 -17.04 -12.01
C ASP A 106 -21.72 -18.25 -11.15
N ASN A 107 -20.76 -19.07 -10.69
CA ASN A 107 -21.00 -20.35 -10.02
C ASN A 107 -21.09 -20.25 -8.48
N VAL A 108 -20.80 -19.09 -7.89
CA VAL A 108 -20.91 -18.92 -6.44
C VAL A 108 -22.38 -18.83 -6.05
N GLU A 109 -22.86 -19.78 -5.24
CA GLU A 109 -24.20 -19.76 -4.68
C GLU A 109 -24.33 -18.69 -3.59
N ILE A 110 -25.34 -17.83 -3.68
CA ILE A 110 -25.64 -16.75 -2.72
C ILE A 110 -27.08 -16.90 -2.24
N HIS A 111 -27.39 -18.06 -1.64
CA HIS A 111 -28.77 -18.42 -1.26
C HIS A 111 -29.34 -17.55 -0.14
N GLU A 112 -28.50 -17.12 0.82
CA GLU A 112 -28.96 -16.47 2.05
C GLU A 112 -29.10 -14.93 1.95
N ASN A 113 -28.59 -14.29 0.90
CA ASN A 113 -28.63 -12.82 0.77
C ASN A 113 -29.26 -12.37 -0.56
N LYS A 114 -30.60 -12.34 -0.56
CA LYS A 114 -31.45 -11.86 -1.67
C LYS A 114 -31.04 -10.48 -2.21
N TYR A 115 -30.57 -9.58 -1.34
CA TYR A 115 -30.13 -8.25 -1.76
C TYR A 115 -28.79 -8.28 -2.52
N LEU A 116 -27.85 -9.13 -2.10
CA LEU A 116 -26.57 -9.31 -2.80
C LEU A 116 -26.79 -10.00 -4.15
N PHE A 117 -27.63 -11.04 -4.18
CA PHE A 117 -27.99 -11.77 -5.41
C PHE A 117 -28.58 -10.84 -6.49
N ALA A 118 -29.55 -9.99 -6.13
CA ALA A 118 -30.15 -9.04 -7.08
C ALA A 118 -29.14 -8.00 -7.61
N GLN A 119 -28.22 -7.52 -6.77
CA GLN A 119 -27.18 -6.56 -7.18
C GLN A 119 -26.09 -7.20 -8.03
N ARG A 120 -25.79 -8.49 -7.82
CA ARG A 120 -24.89 -9.27 -8.68
C ARG A 120 -25.52 -9.51 -10.05
N GLN A 121 -26.80 -9.87 -10.14
CA GLN A 121 -27.49 -9.97 -11.43
C GLN A 121 -27.43 -8.65 -12.22
N GLN A 122 -27.66 -7.50 -11.57
CA GLN A 122 -27.54 -6.19 -12.22
C GLN A 122 -26.13 -5.91 -12.74
N LEU A 123 -25.08 -6.31 -12.00
CA LEU A 123 -23.68 -6.22 -12.44
C LEU A 123 -23.43 -7.08 -13.69
N HIS A 124 -23.82 -8.35 -13.63
CA HIS A 124 -23.62 -9.35 -14.69
C HIS A 124 -24.43 -9.03 -15.95
N ALA A 125 -25.59 -8.39 -15.83
CA ALA A 125 -26.40 -7.92 -16.95
C ALA A 125 -25.88 -6.60 -17.57
N THR A 126 -25.04 -5.84 -16.84
CA THR A 126 -24.50 -4.56 -17.33
C THR A 126 -23.21 -4.74 -18.11
N PHE A 127 -22.29 -5.60 -17.65
CA PHE A 127 -20.95 -5.73 -18.23
C PHE A 127 -20.79 -7.03 -19.03
N ALA A 128 -20.20 -6.93 -20.22
CA ALA A 128 -19.91 -8.05 -21.10
C ALA A 128 -18.66 -8.81 -20.62
N THR A 129 -18.50 -10.08 -21.01
CA THR A 129 -17.37 -10.93 -20.59
C THR A 129 -16.00 -10.44 -21.06
N ASN A 130 -15.94 -9.64 -22.13
CA ASN A 130 -14.72 -9.02 -22.64
C ASN A 130 -14.40 -7.64 -22.01
N ASP A 131 -15.26 -7.12 -21.13
CA ASP A 131 -14.96 -5.90 -20.38
C ASP A 131 -13.88 -6.17 -19.31
N MET A 132 -13.00 -5.19 -19.11
CA MET A 132 -11.94 -5.28 -18.10
C MET A 132 -12.14 -4.27 -16.97
N PHE A 133 -11.88 -4.71 -15.74
CA PHE A 133 -11.89 -3.84 -14.55
C PHE A 133 -10.46 -3.52 -14.10
N ILE A 134 -10.28 -2.39 -13.44
CA ILE A 134 -8.98 -1.93 -12.93
C ILE A 134 -8.95 -2.12 -11.42
N GLY A 135 -8.08 -3.01 -10.94
CA GLY A 135 -7.90 -3.31 -9.52
C GLY A 135 -6.59 -2.75 -8.96
N ASP A 136 -6.46 -2.80 -7.64
CA ASP A 136 -5.18 -2.72 -6.94
C ASP A 136 -4.44 -4.09 -6.98
N ARG A 137 -3.31 -4.26 -6.26
CA ARG A 137 -2.59 -5.55 -6.23
C ARG A 137 -3.32 -6.65 -5.48
N GLY A 138 -4.19 -6.32 -4.52
CA GLY A 138 -5.00 -7.28 -3.78
C GLY A 138 -5.91 -8.12 -4.67
N PHE A 139 -6.27 -7.61 -5.85
CA PHE A 139 -7.11 -8.30 -6.83
C PHE A 139 -6.32 -9.16 -7.83
N SER A 140 -4.99 -9.21 -7.76
CA SER A 140 -4.12 -9.84 -8.79
C SER A 140 -4.29 -11.36 -8.97
N ARG A 141 -5.10 -12.00 -8.13
CA ARG A 141 -5.39 -13.44 -8.13
C ARG A 141 -6.87 -13.78 -8.37
N CYS A 142 -7.70 -12.77 -8.60
CA CYS A 142 -9.12 -12.95 -8.90
C CYS A 142 -9.31 -13.89 -10.11
N LYS A 143 -10.36 -14.72 -10.04
CA LYS A 143 -10.73 -15.70 -11.07
C LYS A 143 -12.16 -15.53 -11.59
N GLY A 144 -12.80 -14.40 -11.27
CA GLY A 144 -14.16 -14.10 -11.70
C GLY A 144 -14.31 -13.87 -13.20
N LYS A 145 -15.56 -13.64 -13.63
CA LYS A 145 -15.99 -13.48 -15.02
C LYS A 145 -15.24 -12.43 -15.86
N TRP A 146 -14.68 -11.41 -15.21
CA TRP A 146 -13.99 -10.30 -15.87
C TRP A 146 -12.50 -10.30 -15.59
N SER A 147 -11.70 -10.10 -16.63
CA SER A 147 -10.25 -9.93 -16.51
C SER A 147 -9.90 -8.59 -15.87
N LEU A 148 -8.81 -8.57 -15.09
CA LEU A 148 -8.41 -7.40 -14.32
C LEU A 148 -7.07 -6.82 -14.80
N TYR A 149 -7.02 -5.50 -14.91
CA TYR A 149 -5.78 -4.75 -14.93
C TYR A 149 -5.33 -4.48 -13.48
N THR A 150 -4.30 -5.19 -13.00
CA THR A 150 -3.69 -4.96 -11.67
C THR A 150 -2.21 -4.62 -11.78
N PRO A 151 -1.65 -3.75 -10.91
CA PRO A 151 -0.22 -3.41 -10.93
C PRO A 151 0.68 -4.63 -10.65
N ASP A 152 1.83 -4.70 -11.34
CA ASP A 152 2.81 -5.77 -11.13
C ASP A 152 3.38 -5.80 -9.71
N SER A 153 3.77 -7.01 -9.31
CA SER A 153 4.60 -7.28 -8.13
C SER A 153 6.02 -7.62 -8.56
N ILE A 154 6.99 -7.23 -7.72
CA ILE A 154 8.40 -7.59 -7.89
C ILE A 154 8.56 -9.08 -7.58
N CYS A 155 9.25 -9.84 -8.43
CA CYS A 155 9.43 -11.27 -8.23
C CYS A 155 10.41 -11.57 -7.09
N LYS A 156 10.35 -12.78 -6.53
CA LYS A 156 11.23 -13.18 -5.41
C LYS A 156 12.70 -13.12 -5.88
N GLY A 157 13.54 -12.38 -5.14
CA GLY A 157 14.95 -12.16 -5.46
C GLY A 157 15.24 -10.85 -6.21
N GLU A 158 14.24 -10.28 -6.90
CA GLU A 158 14.39 -9.00 -7.60
C GLU A 158 14.33 -7.81 -6.63
N LYS A 159 14.96 -6.69 -7.03
CA LYS A 159 14.95 -5.42 -6.26
C LYS A 159 13.99 -4.37 -6.84
N GLN A 160 13.62 -4.50 -8.12
CA GLN A 160 12.84 -3.55 -8.92
C GLN A 160 12.03 -4.31 -9.98
N LEU A 161 10.96 -3.71 -10.50
CA LEU A 161 10.27 -4.19 -11.71
C LEU A 161 11.13 -3.92 -12.96
N SER A 162 11.06 -4.78 -13.97
CA SER A 162 11.59 -4.47 -15.32
C SER A 162 10.92 -3.23 -15.91
N THR A 163 11.53 -2.59 -16.91
CA THR A 163 11.03 -1.33 -17.49
C THR A 163 9.61 -1.48 -18.02
N ALA A 164 9.34 -2.50 -18.85
CA ALA A 164 8.02 -2.81 -19.37
C ALA A 164 6.95 -2.98 -18.27
N LYS A 165 7.22 -3.80 -17.24
CA LYS A 165 6.31 -4.00 -16.08
C LYS A 165 6.11 -2.69 -15.30
N ALA A 166 7.16 -1.91 -15.10
CA ALA A 166 7.09 -0.62 -14.40
C ALA A 166 6.25 0.41 -15.17
N ASN A 167 6.33 0.40 -16.51
CA ASN A 167 5.55 1.24 -17.42
C ASN A 167 4.07 0.82 -17.45
N GLN A 168 3.77 -0.48 -17.59
CA GLN A 168 2.40 -1.02 -17.54
C GLN A 168 1.75 -0.73 -16.19
N THR A 169 2.45 -1.02 -15.08
CA THR A 169 2.07 -0.64 -13.72
C THR A 169 1.76 0.86 -13.59
N ARG A 170 2.49 1.73 -14.29
CA ARG A 170 2.26 3.17 -14.25
C ARG A 170 0.97 3.58 -14.96
N CYS A 171 0.59 2.92 -16.05
CA CYS A 171 -0.67 3.14 -16.75
C CYS A 171 -1.85 2.79 -15.83
N ILE A 172 -1.84 1.57 -15.27
CA ILE A 172 -2.87 1.07 -14.35
C ILE A 172 -3.03 2.01 -13.14
N THR A 173 -1.93 2.35 -12.48
CA THR A 173 -1.97 3.27 -11.31
C THR A 173 -2.31 4.72 -11.65
N ARG A 174 -2.13 5.18 -12.91
CA ARG A 174 -2.58 6.52 -13.34
C ARG A 174 -4.09 6.61 -13.34
N VAL A 175 -4.77 5.59 -13.89
CA VAL A 175 -6.23 5.54 -13.99
C VAL A 175 -6.85 5.24 -12.63
N ARG A 176 -6.35 4.21 -11.92
CA ARG A 176 -6.85 3.79 -10.58
C ARG A 176 -6.87 4.92 -9.54
N ASN A 177 -6.02 5.94 -9.66
CA ASN A 177 -6.03 7.12 -8.78
C ASN A 177 -7.41 7.84 -8.74
N ALA A 178 -8.29 7.66 -9.73
CA ALA A 178 -9.65 8.19 -9.67
C ALA A 178 -10.46 7.59 -8.50
N ILE A 179 -10.43 6.27 -8.26
CA ILE A 179 -11.17 5.66 -7.15
C ILE A 179 -10.59 6.04 -5.78
N GLU A 180 -9.26 6.22 -5.69
CA GLU A 180 -8.60 6.78 -4.50
C GLU A 180 -9.12 8.21 -4.20
N ARG A 181 -9.24 9.06 -5.23
CA ARG A 181 -9.76 10.43 -5.12
C ARG A 181 -11.25 10.46 -4.77
N GLY A 182 -12.05 9.57 -5.35
CA GLY A 182 -13.48 9.47 -5.04
C GLY A 182 -13.71 9.04 -3.59
N PHE A 183 -12.98 8.02 -3.09
CA PHE A 183 -13.02 7.70 -1.66
C PHE A 183 -12.52 8.86 -0.78
N GLY A 184 -11.53 9.63 -1.24
CA GLY A 184 -11.11 10.86 -0.59
C GLY A 184 -12.23 11.90 -0.49
N ARG A 185 -13.06 12.04 -1.53
CA ARG A 185 -14.25 12.91 -1.54
C ARG A 185 -15.35 12.39 -0.62
N LEU A 186 -15.68 11.09 -0.66
CA LEU A 186 -16.66 10.47 0.24
C LEU A 186 -16.25 10.59 1.73
N LYS A 187 -14.96 10.56 2.05
CA LYS A 187 -14.43 10.73 3.41
C LYS A 187 -14.47 12.17 3.94
N GLN A 188 -14.90 13.15 3.13
CA GLN A 188 -15.18 14.51 3.63
C GLN A 188 -16.53 14.58 4.37
N TRP A 189 -17.39 13.57 4.22
CA TRP A 189 -18.66 13.48 4.93
C TRP A 189 -18.42 13.00 6.36
N LYS A 190 -18.76 13.84 7.36
CA LYS A 190 -18.51 13.57 8.79
C LYS A 190 -18.91 12.18 9.27
N PHE A 191 -20.02 11.63 8.77
CA PHE A 191 -20.47 10.28 9.10
C PHE A 191 -19.43 9.20 8.74
N ILE A 192 -18.74 9.33 7.60
CA ILE A 192 -17.74 8.37 7.10
C ILE A 192 -16.35 8.62 7.69
N ASP A 193 -16.03 9.87 8.05
CA ASP A 193 -14.78 10.23 8.74
C ASP A 193 -14.80 9.87 10.24
N SER A 194 -16.00 9.64 10.80
CA SER A 194 -16.21 9.28 12.20
C SER A 194 -16.24 7.77 12.45
N VAL A 195 -16.09 7.38 13.72
CA VAL A 195 -16.43 6.02 14.18
C VAL A 195 -17.95 5.89 14.21
N VAL A 196 -18.50 5.08 13.31
CA VAL A 196 -19.95 4.90 13.14
C VAL A 196 -20.52 4.00 14.25
N ASN A 197 -21.63 4.42 14.84
CA ASN A 197 -22.31 3.62 15.86
C ASN A 197 -22.83 2.30 15.28
N THR A 198 -22.70 1.20 16.03
CA THR A 198 -23.04 -0.14 15.51
C THR A 198 -24.51 -0.34 15.16
N GLU A 199 -25.42 0.48 15.66
CA GLU A 199 -26.85 0.52 15.28
C GLU A 199 -27.07 0.88 13.80
N PHE A 200 -26.13 1.62 13.17
CA PHE A 200 -26.24 1.96 11.75
C PHE A 200 -25.85 0.81 10.81
N LEU A 201 -25.25 -0.28 11.30
CA LEU A 201 -24.77 -1.38 10.45
C LEU A 201 -25.84 -2.01 9.52
N PRO A 202 -27.11 -2.20 9.93
CA PRO A 202 -28.15 -2.73 9.05
C PRO A 202 -28.45 -1.82 7.84
N ILE A 203 -28.19 -0.51 7.96
CA ILE A 203 -28.51 0.50 6.93
C ILE A 203 -27.26 1.17 6.32
N ILE A 204 -26.06 0.81 6.75
CA ILE A 204 -24.80 1.46 6.32
C ILE A 204 -24.58 1.39 4.81
N SER A 205 -24.99 0.29 4.17
CA SER A 205 -24.93 0.13 2.71
C SER A 205 -25.91 1.05 1.97
N VAL A 206 -27.07 1.34 2.58
CA VAL A 206 -28.06 2.29 2.06
C VAL A 206 -27.52 3.72 2.18
N ILE A 207 -26.94 4.07 3.33
CA ILE A 207 -26.30 5.38 3.55
C ILE A 207 -25.17 5.59 2.52
N MET A 208 -24.27 4.62 2.36
CA MET A 208 -23.18 4.71 1.40
C MET A 208 -23.67 4.90 -0.05
N LYS A 209 -24.74 4.19 -0.45
CA LYS A 209 -25.34 4.37 -1.78
C LYS A 209 -26.01 5.72 -1.96
N ILE A 210 -26.63 6.28 -0.92
CA ILE A 210 -27.17 7.63 -0.95
C ILE A 210 -26.03 8.65 -1.14
N LEU A 211 -24.92 8.51 -0.41
CA LEU A 211 -23.75 9.39 -0.57
C LEU A 211 -23.14 9.28 -1.98
N CYS A 212 -23.03 8.06 -2.54
CA CYS A 212 -22.56 7.86 -3.92
C CYS A 212 -23.53 8.46 -4.96
N ALA A 213 -24.85 8.35 -4.74
CA ALA A 213 -25.87 8.94 -5.61
C ALA A 213 -25.83 10.48 -5.60
N VAL A 214 -25.63 11.08 -4.42
CA VAL A 214 -25.42 12.53 -4.25
C VAL A 214 -24.11 12.97 -4.92
N ASP A 215 -23.03 12.21 -4.76
CA ASP A 215 -21.75 12.49 -5.42
C ASP A 215 -21.90 12.50 -6.95
N ASN A 216 -22.52 11.46 -7.51
CA ASN A 216 -22.77 11.36 -8.95
C ASN A 216 -23.63 12.49 -9.51
N ALA A 217 -24.63 12.94 -8.74
CA ALA A 217 -25.61 13.94 -9.18
C ALA A 217 -25.10 15.38 -9.12
N TYR A 218 -24.26 15.73 -8.14
CA TYR A 218 -23.90 17.13 -7.86
C TYR A 218 -22.42 17.47 -7.98
N PHE A 219 -21.52 16.48 -8.02
CA PHE A 219 -20.10 16.73 -8.16
C PHE A 219 -19.62 16.39 -9.57
N SER A 220 -18.67 17.19 -10.06
CA SER A 220 -18.00 16.93 -11.34
C SER A 220 -17.28 15.60 -11.34
N GLU A 221 -17.03 15.12 -12.55
CA GLU A 221 -16.17 14.01 -12.88
C GLU A 221 -14.78 14.21 -12.22
N LEU A 222 -14.12 13.10 -11.89
CA LEU A 222 -12.75 13.12 -11.37
C LEU A 222 -11.74 13.04 -12.52
N VAL A 223 -12.15 12.50 -13.66
CA VAL A 223 -11.33 12.32 -14.85
C VAL A 223 -12.14 12.72 -16.07
N GLU A 224 -11.59 13.69 -16.80
CA GLU A 224 -12.16 14.23 -18.04
C GLU A 224 -11.12 14.09 -19.17
N ASP A 225 -11.57 14.22 -20.42
CA ASP A 225 -10.67 14.42 -21.55
C ASP A 225 -10.24 15.89 -21.63
N ASN A 226 -8.94 16.11 -21.86
CA ASN A 226 -8.35 17.39 -22.20
C ASN A 226 -7.05 17.16 -22.98
N ASP A 227 -6.60 18.18 -23.72
CA ASP A 227 -5.44 18.05 -24.62
C ASP A 227 -4.15 17.67 -23.90
N ASP A 228 -3.94 18.18 -22.69
CA ASP A 228 -2.81 17.80 -21.84
C ASP A 228 -2.86 16.31 -21.45
N ALA A 229 -4.01 15.81 -20.99
CA ALA A 229 -4.18 14.41 -20.62
C ALA A 229 -4.00 13.48 -21.83
N LEU A 230 -4.53 13.86 -22.99
CA LEU A 230 -4.40 13.12 -24.25
C LEU A 230 -2.95 13.11 -24.76
N THR A 231 -2.26 14.25 -24.71
CA THR A 231 -0.84 14.36 -25.08
C THR A 231 0.04 13.54 -24.15
N ASN A 232 -0.18 13.63 -22.84
CA ASN A 232 0.50 12.79 -21.85
C ASN A 232 0.24 11.28 -22.08
N ALA A 233 -0.97 10.88 -22.47
CA ALA A 233 -1.27 9.49 -22.78
C ALA A 233 -0.52 8.99 -24.03
N LYS A 234 -0.43 9.81 -25.09
CA LYS A 234 0.36 9.50 -26.29
C LYS A 234 1.85 9.31 -25.96
N VAL A 235 2.44 10.19 -25.13
CA VAL A 235 3.84 10.08 -24.65
C VAL A 235 4.04 8.86 -23.75
N ILE A 236 3.05 8.48 -22.94
CA ILE A 236 3.10 7.23 -22.17
C ILE A 236 3.18 6.03 -23.13
N ILE A 237 2.34 6.00 -24.17
CA ILE A 237 2.28 4.90 -25.15
C ILE A 237 3.57 4.77 -25.95
N SER A 238 4.14 5.88 -26.45
CA SER A 238 5.43 5.84 -27.17
C SER A 238 6.56 5.27 -26.32
N ASN A 239 6.49 5.48 -25.00
CA ASN A 239 7.53 5.06 -24.06
C ASN A 239 7.24 3.68 -23.42
N LEU A 240 6.09 3.04 -23.67
CA LEU A 240 5.70 1.78 -23.00
C LEU A 240 6.76 0.68 -23.15
N GLN A 241 7.28 0.52 -24.35
CA GLN A 241 8.28 -0.49 -24.72
C GLN A 241 9.73 0.05 -24.72
N MET A 242 9.93 1.31 -24.33
CA MET A 242 11.25 1.92 -24.29
C MET A 242 11.99 1.46 -23.03
N GLU A 243 13.04 0.66 -23.20
CA GLU A 243 13.95 0.30 -22.11
C GLU A 243 14.70 1.50 -21.55
N ASN A 244 15.09 1.42 -20.27
CA ASN A 244 15.76 2.52 -19.58
C ASN A 244 17.28 2.44 -19.84
N ASP A 245 17.75 3.19 -20.82
CA ASP A 245 19.16 3.12 -21.23
C ASP A 245 20.14 3.72 -20.18
N VAL A 246 19.66 4.62 -19.32
CA VAL A 246 20.44 5.23 -18.22
C VAL A 246 20.96 4.17 -17.24
N ILE A 247 20.22 3.08 -16.97
CA ILE A 247 20.77 2.01 -16.13
C ILE A 247 21.89 1.25 -16.85
N SER A 248 21.70 0.88 -18.12
CA SER A 248 22.66 0.06 -18.88
C SER A 248 23.94 0.81 -19.22
N LEU A 249 23.85 2.10 -19.53
CA LEU A 249 24.98 2.90 -20.01
C LEU A 249 25.70 3.64 -18.87
N GLU A 250 24.96 4.23 -17.93
CA GLU A 250 25.50 5.25 -17.02
C GLU A 250 25.54 4.80 -15.56
N ALA A 251 24.49 4.12 -15.08
CA ALA A 251 24.39 3.74 -13.69
C ALA A 251 25.48 2.74 -13.26
N ASN A 252 25.89 1.88 -14.19
CA ASN A 252 26.94 0.88 -14.02
C ASN A 252 28.35 1.40 -14.38
N ALA A 253 28.48 2.63 -14.89
CA ALA A 253 29.77 3.19 -15.30
C ALA A 253 30.72 3.40 -14.10
N ILE A 254 32.02 3.21 -14.36
CA ILE A 254 33.12 3.42 -13.41
C ILE A 254 33.82 4.72 -13.76
N GLY A 255 34.01 5.62 -12.78
CA GLY A 255 34.61 6.94 -13.01
C GLY A 255 33.85 8.13 -12.40
N TRP A 256 32.72 7.88 -11.73
CA TRP A 256 31.92 8.92 -11.06
C TRP A 256 32.73 9.69 -10.00
N ARG A 257 33.11 10.94 -10.31
CA ARG A 257 33.76 11.85 -9.36
C ARG A 257 32.74 12.70 -8.62
N LYS A 258 33.03 13.08 -7.37
CA LYS A 258 32.18 14.02 -6.61
C LYS A 258 32.13 15.36 -7.34
N ALA A 259 30.94 15.94 -7.44
CA ALA A 259 30.73 17.23 -8.09
C ALA A 259 30.93 18.40 -7.11
N ASN A 260 31.49 19.50 -7.60
CA ASN A 260 31.49 20.81 -6.92
C ASN A 260 30.34 21.70 -7.45
N THR A 261 30.17 22.89 -6.88
CA THR A 261 29.09 23.81 -7.27
C THR A 261 29.18 24.28 -8.73
N ASN A 262 30.39 24.46 -9.26
CA ASN A 262 30.61 24.90 -10.64
C ASN A 262 30.30 23.78 -11.65
N ASP A 263 30.64 22.52 -11.33
CA ASP A 263 30.24 21.35 -12.11
C ASP A 263 28.70 21.30 -12.24
N ILE A 264 28.00 21.47 -11.12
CA ILE A 264 26.53 21.46 -11.01
C ILE A 264 25.92 22.58 -11.87
N SER A 265 26.39 23.82 -11.74
CA SER A 265 25.84 24.96 -12.50
C SER A 265 26.04 24.85 -14.01
N THR A 266 27.10 24.16 -14.45
CA THR A 266 27.47 23.98 -15.85
C THR A 266 26.62 22.91 -16.55
N ILE A 267 26.35 21.79 -15.86
CA ILE A 267 25.69 20.61 -16.46
C ILE A 267 24.17 20.73 -16.51
N ILE A 268 23.56 21.29 -15.45
CA ILE A 268 22.10 21.42 -15.38
C ILE A 268 21.67 22.53 -16.35
N PRO A 269 20.77 22.31 -17.33
CA PRO A 269 20.21 23.39 -18.13
C PRO A 269 19.13 24.15 -17.33
N SER A 270 18.61 25.27 -17.85
CA SER A 270 17.59 26.04 -17.10
C SER A 270 16.22 25.33 -17.13
N TYR A 271 15.80 24.78 -15.98
CA TYR A 271 14.46 24.20 -15.77
C TYR A 271 13.55 25.19 -15.04
N ASP A 272 12.37 25.42 -15.58
CA ASP A 272 11.28 26.04 -14.82
C ASP A 272 10.39 24.96 -14.16
N ASP A 273 9.39 25.41 -13.39
CA ASP A 273 8.48 24.48 -12.69
C ASP A 273 7.52 23.74 -13.64
N ASN A 274 7.30 24.27 -14.85
CA ASN A 274 6.49 23.62 -15.88
C ASN A 274 7.27 22.47 -16.53
N ASP A 275 8.56 22.65 -16.81
CA ASP A 275 9.46 21.58 -17.25
C ASP A 275 9.50 20.42 -16.24
N ILE A 276 9.67 20.73 -14.94
CA ILE A 276 9.64 19.72 -13.88
C ILE A 276 8.26 19.07 -13.78
N LYS A 277 7.16 19.84 -13.88
CA LYS A 277 5.78 19.31 -13.87
C LYS A 277 5.53 18.34 -15.03
N LYS A 278 5.96 18.68 -16.24
CA LYS A 278 5.83 17.82 -17.43
C LYS A 278 6.65 16.54 -17.31
N PHE A 279 7.91 16.62 -16.90
CA PHE A 279 8.77 15.44 -16.76
C PHE A 279 8.41 14.54 -15.57
N CYS A 280 8.05 15.11 -14.43
CA CYS A 280 7.84 14.34 -13.19
C CYS A 280 6.37 13.93 -12.96
N GLY A 281 5.42 14.76 -13.39
CA GLY A 281 4.02 14.67 -13.01
C GLY A 281 3.72 15.22 -11.61
N GLU A 282 2.56 15.85 -11.46
CA GLU A 282 2.14 16.60 -10.25
C GLU A 282 2.18 15.77 -8.96
N TYR A 283 1.72 14.52 -9.01
CA TYR A 283 1.68 13.65 -7.83
C TYR A 283 3.08 13.44 -7.22
N SER A 284 4.12 13.31 -8.07
CA SER A 284 5.49 13.12 -7.61
C SER A 284 6.05 14.39 -6.97
N ILE A 285 5.69 15.59 -7.48
CA ILE A 285 6.11 16.89 -6.91
C ILE A 285 5.60 17.04 -5.48
N ARG A 286 4.31 16.76 -5.23
CA ARG A 286 3.72 16.85 -3.87
C ARG A 286 4.48 16.02 -2.83
N ILE A 287 4.97 14.83 -3.21
CA ILE A 287 5.75 13.97 -2.32
C ILE A 287 7.23 14.39 -2.29
N ALA A 288 7.77 14.92 -3.38
CA ALA A 288 9.16 15.33 -3.50
C ALA A 288 9.56 16.37 -2.44
N HIS A 289 8.70 17.34 -2.15
CA HIS A 289 8.98 18.36 -1.13
C HIS A 289 9.25 17.77 0.26
N ALA A 290 8.62 16.65 0.64
CA ALA A 290 8.93 15.96 1.89
C ALA A 290 10.35 15.36 1.90
N TYR A 291 10.84 14.90 0.74
CA TYR A 291 12.23 14.44 0.59
C TYR A 291 13.26 15.58 0.60
N LEU A 292 12.88 16.81 0.24
CA LEU A 292 13.77 17.97 0.35
C LEU A 292 14.17 18.25 1.81
N GLY A 293 13.29 17.97 2.77
CA GLY A 293 13.62 18.01 4.21
C GLY A 293 14.75 17.06 4.60
N HIS A 294 14.99 15.98 3.84
CA HIS A 294 16.09 15.05 4.06
C HIS A 294 17.41 15.49 3.40
N ILE A 295 17.47 16.61 2.66
CA ILE A 295 18.72 17.09 2.03
C ILE A 295 19.79 17.44 3.08
N GLN A 296 19.36 17.90 4.26
CA GLN A 296 20.24 18.14 5.41
C GLN A 296 20.94 16.86 5.91
N GLN A 297 20.49 15.66 5.49
CA GLN A 297 21.10 14.36 5.81
C GLN A 297 22.19 13.94 4.79
N GLN A 298 22.85 14.91 4.16
CA GLN A 298 24.03 14.77 3.29
C GLN A 298 23.79 13.99 1.98
N TRP A 299 22.95 14.54 1.09
CA TRP A 299 22.96 14.12 -0.32
C TRP A 299 24.32 14.40 -0.95
N THR A 300 24.80 13.51 -1.82
CA THR A 300 26.08 13.70 -2.52
C THR A 300 25.88 13.59 -4.03
N THR A 301 26.31 14.63 -4.73
CA THR A 301 26.30 14.75 -6.20
C THR A 301 27.60 14.23 -6.80
N TYR A 302 27.49 13.57 -7.95
CA TYR A 302 28.59 13.04 -8.74
C TYR A 302 28.33 13.30 -10.23
N ILE A 303 29.42 13.43 -10.98
CA ILE A 303 29.43 13.61 -12.44
C ILE A 303 30.43 12.64 -13.08
N HIS A 304 30.31 12.43 -14.38
CA HIS A 304 31.15 11.52 -15.16
C HIS A 304 31.82 12.27 -16.31
N HIS A 305 33.04 11.86 -16.69
CA HIS A 305 33.72 12.42 -17.86
C HIS A 305 32.96 12.06 -19.15
N ASP A 306 32.68 10.76 -19.34
CA ASP A 306 32.07 10.24 -20.57
C ASP A 306 30.55 10.46 -20.65
N PHE A 307 29.91 10.88 -19.55
CA PHE A 307 28.49 11.25 -19.47
C PHE A 307 28.36 12.67 -18.91
N PRO A 308 28.84 13.71 -19.63
CA PRO A 308 28.93 15.07 -19.12
C PRO A 308 27.55 15.70 -18.89
N SER A 309 26.49 15.16 -19.49
CA SER A 309 25.10 15.59 -19.31
C SER A 309 24.37 14.89 -18.15
N THR A 310 25.03 13.99 -17.41
CA THR A 310 24.38 13.19 -16.35
C THR A 310 24.90 13.53 -14.96
N ILE A 311 23.95 13.76 -14.04
CA ILE A 311 24.22 13.90 -12.60
C ILE A 311 23.69 12.68 -11.86
N LYS A 312 24.55 12.10 -11.02
CA LYS A 312 24.24 11.03 -10.05
C LYS A 312 24.11 11.62 -8.66
N ILE A 313 23.04 11.29 -7.93
CA ILE A 313 22.78 11.71 -6.55
C ILE A 313 22.61 10.49 -5.67
N THR A 314 23.38 10.41 -4.59
CA THR A 314 23.31 9.35 -3.56
C THR A 314 22.73 9.86 -2.25
N ASN A 315 22.54 8.96 -1.27
CA ASN A 315 22.03 9.24 0.08
C ASN A 315 20.59 9.78 0.16
N ILE A 316 19.75 9.58 -0.87
CA ILE A 316 18.32 9.94 -0.78
C ILE A 316 17.63 8.94 0.17
N VAL A 317 17.35 9.36 1.40
CA VAL A 317 16.81 8.48 2.46
C VAL A 317 15.33 8.17 2.22
N SER A 318 14.98 6.88 2.21
CA SER A 318 13.61 6.36 2.11
C SER A 318 12.69 6.92 3.20
N ARG A 319 11.46 7.31 2.82
CA ARG A 319 10.40 7.72 3.77
C ARG A 319 9.95 6.62 4.75
N TYR A 320 10.22 5.35 4.45
CA TYR A 320 9.81 4.23 5.28
C TYR A 320 10.85 3.94 6.36
N LYS A 321 10.42 3.92 7.63
CA LYS A 321 11.25 3.61 8.80
C LYS A 321 11.72 2.15 8.74
N THR A 322 13.03 1.93 8.60
CA THR A 322 13.67 0.60 8.63
C THR A 322 14.88 0.61 9.56
N THR A 323 14.77 -0.09 10.69
CA THR A 323 15.84 -0.40 11.67
C THR A 323 16.78 0.79 11.98
N ALA A 324 18.04 0.53 12.37
CA ALA A 324 19.02 1.58 12.67
C ALA A 324 19.62 2.23 11.40
N ASN A 325 19.58 1.52 10.28
CA ASN A 325 20.14 1.95 8.99
C ASN A 325 19.00 2.11 7.97
N PRO A 326 18.53 3.35 7.69
CA PRO A 326 17.44 3.56 6.76
C PRO A 326 17.86 3.25 5.32
N LYS A 327 16.96 2.64 4.53
CA LYS A 327 17.22 2.37 3.12
C LYS A 327 17.52 3.67 2.36
N LYS A 328 18.64 3.71 1.63
CA LYS A 328 19.04 4.83 0.78
C LYS A 328 18.77 4.50 -0.69
N HIS A 329 18.41 5.52 -1.46
CA HIS A 329 18.23 5.49 -2.90
C HIS A 329 19.35 6.27 -3.61
N ILE A 330 19.62 5.86 -4.84
CA ILE A 330 20.49 6.56 -5.78
C ILE A 330 19.62 6.94 -6.99
N VAL A 331 19.86 8.12 -7.53
CA VAL A 331 19.20 8.69 -8.70
C VAL A 331 20.27 9.08 -9.72
N TRP A 332 19.97 8.85 -10.99
CA TRP A 332 20.69 9.39 -12.13
C TRP A 332 19.70 10.19 -12.97
N ILE A 333 20.12 11.37 -13.43
CA ILE A 333 19.36 12.25 -14.31
C ILE A 333 20.29 12.64 -15.44
N ARG A 334 19.96 12.19 -16.66
CA ARG A 334 20.57 12.67 -17.90
C ARG A 334 19.76 13.85 -18.40
N PHE A 335 20.41 15.00 -18.54
CA PHE A 335 19.80 16.18 -19.14
C PHE A 335 19.97 16.16 -20.66
N GLY A 336 18.86 16.28 -21.38
CA GLY A 336 18.88 16.43 -22.83
C GLY A 336 18.74 17.89 -23.28
N GLN A 337 18.89 18.13 -24.59
CA GLN A 337 18.96 19.47 -25.16
C GLN A 337 17.60 20.18 -25.12
N ASN A 338 16.51 19.48 -25.46
CA ASN A 338 15.14 20.01 -25.41
C ASN A 338 14.49 19.88 -24.02
N LYS A 339 15.27 20.12 -22.96
CA LYS A 339 14.85 20.04 -21.55
C LYS A 339 14.05 18.74 -21.26
N HIS A 340 12.80 18.87 -20.79
CA HIS A 340 11.91 17.81 -20.32
C HIS A 340 11.60 16.72 -21.37
N ASN A 341 11.68 17.03 -22.66
CA ASN A 341 11.42 16.07 -23.73
C ASN A 341 12.55 15.04 -23.88
N ASP A 342 13.77 15.48 -23.62
CA ASP A 342 15.00 14.70 -23.80
C ASP A 342 15.61 14.27 -22.46
N THR A 343 14.99 14.61 -21.32
CA THR A 343 15.45 14.16 -20.00
C THR A 343 15.22 12.66 -19.84
N ALA A 344 16.25 11.94 -19.42
CA ALA A 344 16.12 10.56 -18.98
C ALA A 344 16.50 10.44 -17.49
N SER A 345 15.97 9.43 -16.81
CA SER A 345 16.32 9.20 -15.40
C SER A 345 16.20 7.74 -14.99
N TYR A 346 17.00 7.37 -14.00
CA TYR A 346 16.95 6.08 -13.34
C TYR A 346 17.03 6.25 -11.82
N CYS A 347 16.35 5.39 -11.07
CA CYS A 347 16.40 5.37 -9.61
C CYS A 347 16.37 3.94 -9.05
N THR A 348 17.12 3.66 -7.99
CA THR A 348 17.16 2.33 -7.32
C THR A 348 15.90 1.98 -6.50
N CYS A 349 14.80 2.72 -6.69
CA CYS A 349 13.52 2.45 -6.04
C CYS A 349 12.69 1.45 -6.84
N LYS A 350 11.69 0.80 -6.20
CA LYS A 350 10.88 -0.30 -6.76
C LYS A 350 10.37 -0.09 -8.20
N SER A 351 10.05 1.14 -8.58
CA SER A 351 9.52 1.52 -9.91
C SER A 351 10.43 2.48 -10.67
N GLY A 352 11.70 2.63 -10.27
CA GLY A 352 12.61 3.64 -10.79
C GLY A 352 13.30 3.29 -12.11
N LEU A 353 12.94 2.15 -12.72
CA LEU A 353 13.29 1.81 -14.11
C LEU A 353 12.31 2.39 -15.13
N ARG A 354 11.11 2.85 -14.72
CA ARG A 354 10.09 3.30 -15.67
C ARG A 354 10.54 4.48 -16.54
N THR A 355 10.18 4.44 -17.81
CA THR A 355 10.37 5.48 -18.83
C THR A 355 9.06 6.18 -19.20
N ALA A 356 7.91 5.60 -18.82
CA ALA A 356 6.58 6.13 -19.10
C ALA A 356 5.91 6.77 -17.85
N GLY A 357 5.17 7.86 -18.06
CA GLY A 357 4.18 8.39 -17.11
C GLY A 357 4.72 9.21 -15.93
N GLY A 358 5.90 9.82 -16.11
CA GLY A 358 6.55 10.70 -15.13
C GLY A 358 7.41 9.95 -14.11
N THR A 359 8.34 10.64 -13.46
CA THR A 359 9.39 10.01 -12.61
C THR A 359 8.99 9.80 -11.15
N CYS A 360 9.76 9.01 -10.39
CA CYS A 360 9.47 8.77 -8.97
C CYS A 360 9.81 10.00 -8.11
N SER A 361 9.21 10.14 -6.93
CA SER A 361 9.40 11.32 -6.08
C SER A 361 10.86 11.56 -5.64
N HIS A 362 11.73 10.54 -5.69
CA HIS A 362 13.18 10.71 -5.47
C HIS A 362 13.84 11.50 -6.62
N VAL A 363 13.51 11.17 -7.88
CA VAL A 363 13.99 11.88 -9.07
C VAL A 363 13.44 13.30 -9.09
N THR A 364 12.15 13.47 -8.77
CA THR A 364 11.52 14.79 -8.69
C THR A 364 12.16 15.66 -7.61
N ALA A 365 12.45 15.11 -6.42
CA ALA A 365 13.13 15.84 -5.36
C ALA A 365 14.58 16.19 -5.72
N ALA A 366 15.29 15.28 -6.40
CA ALA A 366 16.60 15.54 -6.99
C ALA A 366 16.56 16.71 -8.00
N LEU A 367 15.61 16.72 -8.93
CA LEU A 367 15.46 17.81 -9.91
C LEU A 367 15.15 19.17 -9.25
N ILE A 368 14.25 19.21 -8.27
CA ILE A 368 13.93 20.44 -7.55
C ILE A 368 15.16 20.96 -6.78
N ALA A 369 15.91 20.07 -6.11
CA ALA A 369 17.15 20.43 -5.43
C ALA A 369 18.22 20.98 -6.41
N LEU A 370 18.41 20.31 -7.54
CA LEU A 370 19.34 20.70 -8.60
C LEU A 370 18.98 22.06 -9.20
N LYS A 371 17.68 22.35 -9.45
CA LYS A 371 17.19 23.67 -9.88
C LYS A 371 17.61 24.77 -8.90
N HIS A 372 17.30 24.61 -7.61
CA HIS A 372 17.64 25.61 -6.60
C HIS A 372 19.16 25.79 -6.46
N TRP A 373 19.94 24.70 -6.45
CA TRP A 373 21.41 24.79 -6.40
C TRP A 373 22.01 25.51 -7.61
N LYS A 374 21.48 25.27 -8.83
CA LYS A 374 21.90 26.01 -10.02
C LYS A 374 21.64 27.51 -9.89
N ASN A 375 20.47 27.88 -9.40
CA ASN A 375 20.06 29.28 -9.26
C ASN A 375 20.68 29.98 -8.03
N ASN A 376 21.50 29.28 -7.23
CA ASN A 376 21.96 29.71 -5.91
C ASN A 376 20.81 30.11 -4.96
N GLU A 377 19.65 29.47 -5.13
CA GLU A 377 18.45 29.67 -4.33
C GLU A 377 18.46 28.80 -3.08
N LYS A 378 17.87 29.30 -2.00
CA LYS A 378 17.60 28.49 -0.81
C LYS A 378 16.49 27.48 -1.11
N ILE A 379 16.79 26.19 -1.00
CA ILE A 379 15.77 25.13 -1.09
C ILE A 379 14.65 25.41 -0.08
N PRO A 380 13.36 25.38 -0.49
CA PRO A 380 12.24 25.62 0.39
C PRO A 380 12.24 24.71 1.63
N SER A 381 12.21 25.30 2.82
CA SER A 381 12.08 24.56 4.06
C SER A 381 10.66 24.01 4.19
N PHE A 382 10.50 22.70 4.04
CA PHE A 382 9.18 22.07 4.13
C PHE A 382 8.80 21.80 5.59
N TYR A 383 7.56 22.10 5.96
CA TYR A 383 6.96 21.82 7.28
C TYR A 383 7.60 22.43 8.54
N THR A 384 7.99 23.71 8.52
CA THR A 384 8.32 24.44 9.77
C THR A 384 7.15 24.46 10.76
N THR A 385 5.91 24.58 10.28
CA THR A 385 4.70 24.52 11.12
C THR A 385 4.40 23.14 11.69
N ALA A 386 4.71 22.04 10.99
CA ALA A 386 4.45 20.71 11.54
C ALA A 386 5.44 20.35 12.65
N ALA A 387 6.69 20.81 12.58
CA ALA A 387 7.67 20.63 13.66
C ALA A 387 7.16 21.21 15.00
N ALA A 388 6.46 22.35 14.96
CA ALA A 388 5.83 22.97 16.13
C ALA A 388 4.68 22.12 16.72
N LEU A 389 4.04 21.24 15.95
CA LEU A 389 3.01 20.31 16.45
C LEU A 389 3.60 19.13 17.23
N PHE A 390 4.90 18.85 17.06
CA PHE A 390 5.57 17.71 17.69
C PHE A 390 6.45 18.09 18.90
N THR A 391 6.52 19.37 19.28
CA THR A 391 7.32 19.84 20.44
C THR A 391 6.91 19.21 21.76
N ASN A 392 5.62 18.90 21.92
CA ASN A 392 5.06 18.28 23.12
C ASN A 392 4.94 16.74 23.00
N VAL A 393 5.54 16.11 21.99
CA VAL A 393 5.49 14.64 21.81
C VAL A 393 6.71 14.00 22.45
N LEU A 394 6.46 13.18 23.48
CA LEU A 394 7.50 12.47 24.23
C LEU A 394 8.08 11.30 23.42
N ASP A 395 9.36 11.40 23.02
CA ASP A 395 10.09 10.31 22.37
C ASP A 395 10.85 9.44 23.38
N CYS A 396 10.18 8.40 23.89
CA CYS A 396 10.78 7.41 24.80
C CYS A 396 11.87 6.54 24.15
N THR A 397 12.24 6.71 22.87
CA THR A 397 13.38 5.99 22.29
C THR A 397 14.73 6.44 22.86
N ALA A 398 14.82 7.66 23.40
CA ALA A 398 16.00 8.13 24.14
C ALA A 398 16.31 7.21 25.34
N TYR A 399 15.30 6.86 26.14
CA TYR A 399 15.41 5.93 27.28
C TYR A 399 15.87 4.52 26.85
N LYS A 400 15.40 4.03 25.69
CA LYS A 400 15.87 2.75 25.13
C LYS A 400 17.33 2.80 24.66
N ARG A 401 17.84 3.96 24.22
CA ARG A 401 19.24 4.13 23.83
C ARG A 401 20.16 4.17 25.07
N THR A 402 19.81 4.94 26.10
CA THR A 402 20.61 5.03 27.33
C THR A 402 20.71 3.69 28.07
N ASN A 403 19.60 2.95 28.22
CA ASN A 403 19.65 1.63 28.85
C ASN A 403 20.40 0.58 28.02
N LYS A 404 20.40 0.69 26.67
CA LYS A 404 21.20 -0.22 25.84
C LYS A 404 22.70 0.05 25.97
N ASN A 405 23.10 1.31 26.16
CA ASN A 405 24.49 1.67 26.41
C ASN A 405 24.94 1.26 27.82
N ARG A 406 24.07 1.37 28.85
CA ARG A 406 24.36 0.85 30.20
C ARG A 406 24.68 -0.66 30.20
N LYS A 407 23.96 -1.47 29.42
CA LYS A 407 24.26 -2.91 29.26
C LYS A 407 25.54 -3.23 28.46
N ILE A 408 26.24 -2.23 27.93
CA ILE A 408 27.53 -2.38 27.24
C ILE A 408 28.68 -1.89 28.16
N SER A 409 28.39 -1.15 29.22
CA SER A 409 29.38 -0.68 30.21
C SER A 409 29.40 -1.51 31.49
N THR A 410 28.76 -2.69 31.53
CA THR A 410 28.78 -3.61 32.68
C THR A 410 29.68 -4.80 32.38
N ASP A 411 30.98 -4.54 32.25
CA ASP A 411 32.03 -5.50 32.62
C ASP A 411 32.46 -5.29 34.10
N ASP A 412 31.87 -4.31 34.80
CA ASP A 412 32.16 -3.96 36.21
C ASP A 412 31.50 -4.90 37.26
N ASP A 413 30.82 -5.97 36.82
CA ASP A 413 30.06 -6.93 37.67
C ASP A 413 30.94 -7.70 38.70
N GLU A 414 32.26 -7.64 38.55
CA GLU A 414 33.22 -8.22 39.51
C GLU A 414 33.31 -7.41 40.82
N THR A 415 32.88 -6.13 40.81
CA THR A 415 32.94 -5.24 41.99
C THR A 415 31.84 -5.56 43.01
N ILE A 416 30.65 -5.93 42.56
CA ILE A 416 29.47 -6.11 43.43
C ILE A 416 29.55 -7.43 44.20
N ARG A 417 30.03 -8.52 43.57
CA ARG A 417 30.18 -9.84 44.22
C ARG A 417 31.16 -9.85 45.41
N ASN A 418 32.09 -8.91 45.45
CA ASN A 418 33.05 -8.80 46.55
C ASN A 418 32.47 -8.11 47.80
N ILE A 419 31.32 -7.43 47.68
CA ILE A 419 30.65 -6.77 48.82
C ILE A 419 29.70 -7.75 49.53
N GLU A 420 28.93 -8.54 48.78
CA GLU A 420 27.93 -9.46 49.35
C GLU A 420 28.57 -10.58 50.20
N ASN A 421 29.77 -11.03 49.83
CA ASN A 421 30.54 -12.04 50.58
C ASN A 421 31.15 -11.54 51.91
N GLN A 422 31.04 -10.25 52.25
CA GLN A 422 31.49 -9.72 53.55
C GLN A 422 30.37 -9.54 54.57
N THR A 423 29.10 -9.73 54.19
CA THR A 423 27.92 -9.46 55.03
C THR A 423 27.17 -10.70 55.51
N SER A 424 27.56 -11.90 55.10
CA SER A 424 26.87 -13.16 55.44
C SER A 424 27.51 -13.94 56.61
N SER A 425 27.93 -13.26 57.67
CA SER A 425 28.52 -13.90 58.86
C SER A 425 28.16 -13.22 60.19
N SER A 426 26.86 -13.03 60.44
CA SER A 426 26.33 -12.79 61.78
C SER A 426 24.82 -13.04 61.86
N ASP A 427 24.45 -13.85 62.85
CA ASP A 427 23.18 -13.89 63.59
C ASP A 427 21.99 -14.70 63.03
N GLU A 428 21.78 -15.83 63.72
CA GLU A 428 20.59 -16.69 63.75
C GLU A 428 19.54 -16.14 64.72
N SER A 429 18.24 -16.46 64.53
CA SER A 429 17.35 -17.14 65.53
C SER A 429 15.83 -16.83 65.41
N GLU A 430 15.01 -17.81 65.86
CA GLU A 430 13.57 -17.77 66.24
C GLU A 430 12.51 -17.58 65.10
N ASN A 431 11.66 -18.59 64.78
CA ASN A 431 10.40 -19.05 65.41
C ASN A 431 9.20 -18.07 65.21
N GLU A 432 7.93 -18.45 64.97
CA GLU A 432 7.17 -19.71 65.16
C GLU A 432 5.86 -19.71 64.31
N GLU A 433 5.22 -20.90 64.08
CA GLU A 433 3.77 -21.28 63.95
C GLU A 433 2.65 -20.30 63.41
N SER A 434 1.45 -20.70 62.92
CA SER A 434 0.68 -21.95 62.63
C SER A 434 -0.52 -21.58 61.68
N SER A 435 -0.92 -22.36 60.66
CA SER A 435 -1.91 -23.47 60.56
C SER A 435 -3.36 -23.12 60.09
N ASN A 436 -4.08 -24.16 59.63
CA ASN A 436 -5.51 -24.28 59.26
C ASN A 436 -5.93 -23.74 57.87
N GLU A 437 -6.32 -24.56 56.89
CA GLU A 437 -7.47 -25.52 56.79
C GLU A 437 -8.76 -24.85 56.31
N GLU A 438 -9.23 -25.24 55.12
CA GLU A 438 -10.51 -25.95 54.97
C GLU A 438 -10.64 -26.57 53.56
N SER A 439 -11.36 -27.69 53.50
CA SER A 439 -11.58 -28.55 52.32
C SER A 439 -13.05 -28.55 51.93
N GLU A 440 -13.38 -28.86 50.68
CA GLU A 440 -14.57 -29.68 50.40
C GLU A 440 -14.50 -30.39 49.03
N ASN A 441 -15.21 -31.52 48.92
CA ASN A 441 -15.12 -32.52 47.86
C ASN A 441 -16.32 -32.46 46.89
N GLU A 442 -16.18 -33.15 45.75
CA GLU A 442 -17.13 -34.07 45.07
C GLU A 442 -16.62 -34.23 43.61
N GLU A 443 -16.11 -35.38 43.15
CA GLU A 443 -16.80 -36.66 42.85
C GLU A 443 -18.04 -36.51 41.95
N SER A 444 -18.31 -37.34 40.93
CA SER A 444 -17.55 -38.45 40.32
C SER A 444 -18.25 -38.95 39.02
N THR A 445 -17.64 -39.94 38.34
CA THR A 445 -18.24 -40.87 37.32
C THR A 445 -18.56 -40.38 35.90
N ASP A 446 -18.55 -41.23 34.85
CA ASP A 446 -17.60 -42.31 34.41
C ASP A 446 -18.07 -42.85 33.02
N GLU A 447 -17.38 -43.87 32.49
CA GLU A 447 -17.68 -44.70 31.29
C GLU A 447 -17.41 -44.03 29.92
N GLU A 448 -16.44 -44.47 29.10
CA GLU A 448 -16.27 -45.77 28.39
C GLU A 448 -17.38 -46.04 27.33
N SER A 449 -17.13 -46.58 26.14
CA SER A 449 -16.05 -47.47 25.66
C SER A 449 -15.81 -47.39 24.12
N THR A 450 -14.81 -48.16 23.67
CA THR A 450 -14.35 -48.46 22.30
C THR A 450 -15.41 -49.24 21.47
N SER A 451 -15.29 -49.57 20.17
CA SER A 451 -14.12 -50.09 19.41
C SER A 451 -14.35 -50.13 17.88
N ASP A 452 -13.24 -50.07 17.14
CA ASP A 452 -12.83 -50.85 15.94
C ASP A 452 -13.80 -51.19 14.78
N GLU A 453 -13.36 -50.93 13.55
CA GLU A 453 -12.77 -52.00 12.71
C GLU A 453 -11.93 -51.45 11.53
N LEU A 454 -10.89 -52.21 11.17
CA LEU A 454 -9.94 -51.93 10.07
C LEU A 454 -10.17 -52.91 8.92
N THR A 455 -10.06 -52.44 7.67
CA THR A 455 -9.55 -53.27 6.56
C THR A 455 -8.67 -52.42 5.64
N ASN A 456 -7.46 -52.92 5.37
CA ASN A 456 -6.56 -52.46 4.32
C ASN A 456 -6.60 -53.47 3.16
N ASP A 457 -6.28 -53.00 1.96
CA ASP A 457 -5.35 -53.59 0.97
C ASP A 457 -5.31 -52.60 -0.23
N GLU A 458 -4.17 -51.95 -0.54
CA GLU A 458 -3.09 -52.43 -1.43
C GLU A 458 -3.54 -52.60 -2.90
N LEU A 459 -2.85 -52.17 -3.97
CA LEU A 459 -1.63 -51.37 -4.26
C LEU A 459 -1.82 -50.86 -5.73
N THR A 460 -1.29 -49.72 -6.21
CA THR A 460 0.09 -49.55 -6.74
C THR A 460 0.27 -48.14 -7.36
N ASN A 461 1.44 -47.53 -7.11
CA ASN A 461 2.40 -46.84 -8.01
C ASN A 461 1.91 -46.13 -9.31
N GLU A 462 2.45 -44.99 -9.76
CA GLU A 462 3.64 -44.14 -9.46
C GLU A 462 3.33 -42.73 -10.06
N ALA A 463 4.02 -41.59 -9.85
CA ALA A 463 5.28 -41.12 -9.23
C ALA A 463 5.00 -39.65 -8.74
N SER A 464 5.66 -38.97 -7.78
CA SER A 464 7.08 -38.71 -7.43
C SER A 464 7.82 -37.84 -8.47
N GLU A 465 8.51 -36.73 -8.14
CA GLU A 465 9.06 -36.19 -6.87
C GLU A 465 8.95 -34.64 -6.76
N ASP A 466 9.52 -34.06 -5.67
CA ASP A 466 9.68 -32.62 -5.30
C ASP A 466 8.63 -31.93 -4.40
N ASN A 467 8.46 -32.39 -3.14
CA ASN A 467 7.79 -31.55 -2.11
C ASN A 467 8.14 -31.79 -0.62
N THR A 468 9.31 -32.32 -0.28
CA THR A 468 9.67 -32.66 1.13
C THR A 468 10.46 -31.60 1.91
N ASN A 469 10.93 -30.52 1.26
CA ASN A 469 11.77 -29.50 1.91
C ASN A 469 11.01 -28.30 2.54
N ASN A 470 9.68 -28.30 2.56
CA ASN A 470 8.87 -27.12 2.96
C ASN A 470 8.13 -27.28 4.31
N GLU A 471 8.22 -28.45 4.95
CA GLU A 471 7.46 -28.73 6.18
C GLU A 471 8.29 -28.49 7.46
N TYR A 472 9.58 -28.84 7.46
CA TYR A 472 10.49 -28.55 8.56
C TYR A 472 10.63 -27.04 8.86
N ALA A 473 10.63 -26.19 7.82
CA ALA A 473 10.74 -24.73 7.97
C ALA A 473 9.52 -24.06 8.65
N LYS A 474 8.36 -24.73 8.72
CA LYS A 474 7.15 -24.20 9.38
C LYS A 474 7.11 -24.51 10.88
N LYS A 475 7.73 -25.61 11.33
CA LYS A 475 7.73 -26.03 12.74
C LYS A 475 8.55 -25.08 13.61
N ASP A 476 9.75 -24.69 13.15
CA ASP A 476 10.64 -23.77 13.86
C ASP A 476 10.06 -22.36 14.08
N GLN A 477 9.23 -21.85 13.16
CA GLN A 477 8.56 -20.55 13.37
C GLN A 477 7.42 -20.58 14.39
N TYR A 478 6.88 -21.76 14.72
CA TYR A 478 5.83 -21.91 15.71
C TYR A 478 6.41 -21.96 17.13
N ASP A 479 7.44 -22.78 17.36
CA ASP A 479 8.05 -22.92 18.69
C ASP A 479 8.81 -21.67 19.16
N LEU A 480 9.43 -20.91 18.24
CA LEU A 480 10.08 -19.64 18.57
C LEU A 480 9.10 -18.59 19.13
N ARG A 481 7.79 -18.71 18.83
CA ARG A 481 6.74 -17.81 19.35
C ARG A 481 6.18 -18.25 20.69
N LYS A 482 6.31 -19.53 21.06
CA LYS A 482 5.84 -20.06 22.35
C LYS A 482 6.82 -19.75 23.48
N ARG A 483 8.14 -19.75 23.20
CA ARG A 483 9.21 -19.43 24.17
C ARG A 483 9.36 -17.94 24.54
N LEU A 484 8.64 -17.03 23.88
CA LEU A 484 8.66 -15.57 24.16
C LEU A 484 7.42 -15.10 24.98
N ARG A 485 6.76 -16.00 25.71
CA ARG A 485 5.61 -15.68 26.58
C ARG A 485 5.75 -16.15 28.03
N THR A 486 6.95 -16.57 28.43
CA THR A 486 7.29 -16.97 29.81
C THR A 486 8.64 -16.40 30.22
N VAL A 487 8.74 -15.05 30.22
CA VAL A 487 9.61 -14.20 31.04
C VAL A 487 8.83 -12.92 31.33
#